data_AF-A0A831X9S2-F1
#
_entry.id   AF-A0A831X9S2-F1
#
_cell.length_a   1.000
_cell.length_b   1.000
_cell.length_c   1.000
_cell.angle_alpha   90.00
_cell.angle_beta   90.00
_cell.angle_gamma   90.00
#
_symmetry.space_group_name_H-M   'P 1'
#
loop_
_entity.id
_entity.type
_entity.pdbx_description
1 polymer ?
#
loop_
_entity_poly.entity_id
_entity_poly.type
_entity_poly.pdbx_seq_one_letter_code
_entity_poly.pdbx_strand_id
1 'polypeptide(L)'
;MSRVALLAERLRVEERLLTAAFARHGWEATLLRPADLILPLHGAQALGALDLPSLSPAVLDRTAATPESVALSALLTATGTIVVNRTATTRLLADRLAFLRHLLAGQILIPPTVASFGPEST
;
A
#
# COMPACT_ATOMS: atom_id res chain seq x y z
N MET A 1 -21.88 -9.73 0.59
CA MET A 1 -21.60 -8.30 0.28
C MET A 1 -20.11 -8.15 0.02
N SER A 2 -19.73 -7.43 -1.04
CA SER A 2 -18.31 -7.16 -1.33
C SER A 2 -17.78 -6.12 -0.35
N ARG A 3 -16.55 -6.33 0.12
CA ARG A 3 -15.89 -5.49 1.13
C ARG A 3 -14.56 -4.97 0.63
N VAL A 4 -14.22 -3.75 1.01
CA VAL A 4 -12.92 -3.14 0.80
C VAL A 4 -12.43 -2.52 2.11
N ALA A 5 -11.17 -2.74 2.43
CA ALA A 5 -10.54 -2.10 3.58
C ALA A 5 -9.85 -0.80 3.14
N LEU A 6 -10.08 0.28 3.87
CA LEU A 6 -9.35 1.54 3.76
C LEU A 6 -8.23 1.52 4.79
N LEU A 7 -6.98 1.30 4.33
CA LEU A 7 -5.82 1.25 5.21
C LEU A 7 -5.42 2.69 5.58
N ALA A 8 -5.75 3.10 6.80
CA ALA A 8 -5.54 4.46 7.32
C ALA A 8 -5.54 4.47 8.85
N GLU A 9 -4.90 5.47 9.45
CA GLU A 9 -4.95 5.68 10.92
C GLU A 9 -6.36 6.11 11.39
N ARG A 10 -7.04 6.94 10.58
CA ARG A 10 -8.38 7.48 10.86
C ARG A 10 -9.09 7.91 9.58
N LEU A 11 -10.41 8.05 9.64
CA LEU A 11 -11.23 8.54 8.52
C LEU A 11 -11.20 10.08 8.44
N ARG A 12 -10.52 10.63 7.42
CA ARG A 12 -10.58 12.06 7.08
C ARG A 12 -11.75 12.31 6.13
N VAL A 13 -11.74 13.45 5.44
CA VAL A 13 -12.80 13.79 4.48
C VAL A 13 -12.71 12.87 3.27
N GLU A 14 -11.49 12.63 2.77
CA GLU A 14 -11.20 11.77 1.63
C GLU A 14 -11.68 10.34 1.87
N GLU A 15 -11.40 9.76 3.03
CA GLU A 15 -11.87 8.41 3.36
C GLU A 15 -13.40 8.34 3.48
N ARG A 16 -14.06 9.38 4.01
CA ARG A 16 -15.53 9.44 4.07
C ARG A 16 -16.16 9.52 2.68
N LEU A 17 -15.55 10.29 1.77
CA LEU A 17 -15.98 10.34 0.36
C LEU A 17 -15.80 8.98 -0.33
N LEU A 18 -14.71 8.27 -0.04
CA LEU A 18 -14.50 6.91 -0.54
C LEU A 18 -15.54 5.93 0.01
N THR A 19 -15.84 5.97 1.31
CA THR A 19 -16.90 5.15 1.90
C THR A 19 -18.24 5.39 1.23
N ALA A 20 -18.63 6.65 1.02
CA ALA A 20 -19.85 6.99 0.31
C ALA A 20 -19.81 6.50 -1.16
N ALA A 21 -18.69 6.66 -1.84
CA ALA A 21 -18.52 6.21 -3.22
C ALA A 21 -18.67 4.68 -3.34
N PHE A 22 -17.99 3.90 -2.48
CA PHE A 22 -18.12 2.45 -2.45
C PHE A 22 -19.56 2.02 -2.13
N ALA A 23 -20.23 2.67 -1.18
CA ALA A 23 -21.61 2.37 -0.81
C ALA A 23 -22.57 2.55 -1.99
N ARG A 24 -22.41 3.61 -2.82
CA ARG A 24 -23.20 3.80 -4.05
C ARG A 24 -23.03 2.69 -5.07
N HIS A 25 -21.91 1.97 -5.03
CA HIS A 25 -21.65 0.81 -5.88
C HIS A 25 -21.98 -0.53 -5.21
N GLY A 26 -22.61 -0.53 -4.03
CA GLY A 26 -22.98 -1.74 -3.29
C GLY A 26 -21.83 -2.41 -2.53
N TRP A 27 -20.73 -1.67 -2.29
CA TRP A 27 -19.56 -2.15 -1.56
C TRP A 27 -19.50 -1.52 -0.17
N GLU A 28 -19.10 -2.31 0.81
CA GLU A 28 -18.85 -1.84 2.18
C GLU A 28 -17.37 -1.51 2.34
N ALA A 29 -17.07 -0.24 2.66
CA ALA A 29 -15.72 0.21 2.95
C ALA A 29 -15.50 0.34 4.46
N THR A 30 -14.55 -0.40 5.01
CA THR A 30 -14.23 -0.41 6.46
C THR A 30 -12.85 0.17 6.72
N LEU A 31 -12.68 0.85 7.85
CA LEU A 31 -11.36 1.31 8.29
C LEU A 31 -10.51 0.12 8.72
N LEU A 32 -9.28 0.06 8.24
CA LEU A 32 -8.25 -0.86 8.69
C LEU A 32 -7.04 -0.03 9.15
N ARG A 33 -6.67 -0.12 10.43
CA ARG A 33 -5.51 0.61 10.94
C ARG A 33 -4.25 -0.22 10.76
N PRO A 34 -3.15 0.34 10.22
CA PRO A 34 -1.88 -0.38 10.11
C PRO A 34 -1.40 -0.95 11.45
N ALA A 35 -1.60 -0.22 12.55
CA ALA A 35 -1.20 -0.64 13.89
C ALA A 35 -1.94 -1.88 14.43
N ASP A 36 -3.12 -2.20 13.90
CA ASP A 36 -3.93 -3.35 14.32
C ASP A 36 -3.55 -4.62 13.53
N LEU A 37 -2.67 -4.51 12.52
CA LEU A 37 -2.32 -5.61 11.63
C LEU A 37 -1.19 -6.48 12.19
N ILE A 38 -1.49 -7.76 12.34
CA ILE A 38 -0.51 -8.81 12.58
C ILE A 38 -0.55 -9.71 11.36
N LEU A 39 0.50 -9.64 10.55
CA LEU A 39 0.59 -10.38 9.29
C LEU A 39 1.66 -11.47 9.38
N PRO A 40 1.37 -12.66 8.88
CA PRO A 40 2.35 -13.71 8.83
C PRO A 40 3.38 -13.44 7.72
N LEU A 41 4.64 -13.80 7.97
CA LEU A 41 5.68 -13.78 6.93
C LEU A 41 5.54 -14.95 5.94
N HIS A 42 5.02 -16.07 6.42
CA HIS A 42 4.74 -17.25 5.63
C HIS A 42 3.28 -17.19 5.19
N GLY A 43 2.97 -17.53 3.94
CA GLY A 43 1.58 -17.50 3.46
C GLY A 43 0.64 -18.29 4.38
N ALA A 44 -0.64 -17.91 4.44
CA ALA A 44 -1.62 -18.48 5.38
C ALA A 44 -1.67 -20.03 5.39
N GLN A 45 -1.28 -20.68 4.28
CA GLN A 45 -1.20 -22.14 4.17
C GLN A 45 -0.04 -22.78 4.97
N ALA A 46 1.04 -22.04 5.23
CA ALA A 46 2.25 -22.56 5.88
C ALA A 46 2.19 -22.55 7.41
N LEU A 47 1.25 -21.80 8.01
CA LEU A 47 1.22 -21.57 9.46
C LEU A 47 0.18 -22.39 10.23
N GLY A 48 -0.50 -23.32 9.56
CA GLY A 48 -1.68 -23.96 10.14
C GLY A 48 -2.76 -22.92 10.44
N ALA A 49 -3.85 -23.32 11.09
CA ALA A 49 -5.01 -22.47 11.37
C ALA A 49 -4.71 -21.34 12.39
N LEU A 50 -3.85 -20.39 12.02
CA LEU A 50 -3.87 -19.07 12.63
C LEU A 50 -5.15 -18.39 12.17
N ASP A 51 -5.97 -18.00 13.15
CA ASP A 51 -7.17 -17.21 12.98
C ASP A 51 -6.75 -15.79 12.58
N LEU A 52 -6.26 -15.65 11.35
CA LEU A 52 -5.95 -14.36 10.77
C LEU A 52 -7.29 -13.63 10.61
N PRO A 53 -7.41 -12.37 11.05
CA PRO A 53 -8.63 -11.61 10.86
C PRO A 53 -9.00 -11.69 9.38
N SER A 54 -10.28 -11.94 9.08
CA SER A 54 -10.74 -12.09 7.70
C SER A 54 -10.46 -10.79 6.94
N LEU A 55 -9.29 -10.70 6.31
CA LEU A 55 -8.89 -9.51 5.58
C LEU A 55 -9.87 -9.33 4.43
N SER A 56 -10.25 -8.08 4.18
CA SER A 56 -11.05 -7.78 2.99
C SER A 56 -10.29 -8.26 1.76
N PRO A 57 -10.99 -8.79 0.73
CA PRO A 57 -10.33 -9.27 -0.49
C PRO A 57 -9.58 -8.15 -1.22
N ALA A 58 -9.94 -6.89 -0.97
CA ALA A 58 -9.24 -5.71 -1.47
C ALA A 58 -8.93 -4.71 -0.33
N VAL A 59 -7.77 -4.08 -0.43
CA VAL A 59 -7.29 -3.00 0.45
C VAL A 59 -6.91 -1.80 -0.41
N LEU A 60 -7.37 -0.62 -0.03
CA LEU A 60 -6.95 0.66 -0.59
C LEU A 60 -6.09 1.38 0.45
N ASP A 61 -4.81 1.55 0.14
CA ASP A 61 -3.84 2.27 0.96
C ASP A 61 -4.08 3.78 0.88
N ARG A 62 -4.31 4.39 2.04
CA ARG A 62 -4.54 5.83 2.22
C ARG A 62 -3.43 6.50 3.02
N THR A 63 -2.38 5.75 3.36
CA THR A 63 -1.19 6.24 4.06
C THR A 63 -0.18 6.85 3.09
N ALA A 64 0.85 7.50 3.63
CA ALA A 64 1.97 7.96 2.82
C ALA A 64 2.79 6.75 2.36
N ALA A 65 3.34 6.81 1.14
CA ALA A 65 4.23 5.76 0.67
C ALA A 65 5.57 5.84 1.40
N THR A 66 5.91 4.80 2.15
CA THR A 66 7.18 4.64 2.88
C THR A 66 7.75 3.25 2.62
N PRO A 67 9.03 2.99 2.93
CA PRO A 67 9.59 1.63 2.84
C PRO A 67 8.78 0.59 3.64
N GLU A 68 8.24 0.98 4.79
CA GLU A 68 7.36 0.12 5.61
C GLU A 68 6.04 -0.17 4.91
N SER A 69 5.43 0.81 4.22
CA SER A 69 4.20 0.57 3.47
C SER A 69 4.42 -0.34 2.25
N VAL A 70 5.62 -0.34 1.66
CA VAL A 70 6.01 -1.33 0.63
C VAL A 70 6.03 -2.74 1.20
N ALA A 71 6.64 -2.93 2.38
CA ALA A 71 6.67 -4.22 3.06
C ALA A 71 5.26 -4.68 3.41
N LEU A 72 4.44 -3.80 3.98
CA LEU A 72 3.05 -4.08 4.32
C LEU A 72 2.22 -4.49 3.09
N SER A 73 2.34 -3.75 1.99
CA SER A 73 1.69 -4.10 0.71
C SER A 73 2.13 -5.48 0.21
N ALA A 74 3.42 -5.81 0.34
CA ALA A 74 3.94 -7.11 -0.08
C ALA A 74 3.36 -8.26 0.76
N LEU A 75 3.29 -8.07 2.08
CA LEU A 75 2.72 -9.06 3.02
C LEU A 75 1.22 -9.27 2.77
N LEU A 76 0.44 -8.20 2.61
CA LEU A 76 -0.98 -8.29 2.25
C LEU A 76 -1.19 -8.96 0.90
N THR A 77 -0.34 -8.67 -0.09
CA THR A 77 -0.41 -9.35 -1.39
C THR A 77 -0.11 -10.84 -1.26
N ALA A 78 0.86 -11.22 -0.43
CA ALA A 78 1.20 -12.61 -0.17
C ALA A 78 0.08 -13.40 0.54
N THR A 79 -0.81 -12.72 1.29
CA THR A 79 -2.03 -13.33 1.85
C THR A 79 -3.17 -13.43 0.84
N GLY A 80 -2.95 -13.07 -0.43
CA GLY A 80 -3.97 -13.11 -1.49
C GLY A 80 -4.87 -11.87 -1.53
N THR A 81 -4.56 -10.83 -0.76
CA THR A 81 -5.32 -9.57 -0.77
C THR A 81 -4.89 -8.68 -1.94
N ILE A 82 -5.85 -8.12 -2.66
CA ILE A 82 -5.59 -7.14 -3.71
C ILE A 82 -5.29 -5.79 -3.05
N VAL A 83 -4.08 -5.28 -3.22
CA VAL A 83 -3.67 -3.97 -2.66
C VAL A 83 -3.62 -2.91 -3.76
N VAL A 84 -4.27 -1.77 -3.50
CA VAL A 84 -4.16 -0.55 -4.31
C VAL A 84 -3.49 0.53 -3.47
N ASN A 85 -2.35 1.09 -3.84
CA ASN A 85 -1.53 0.71 -4.99
C ASN A 85 -0.84 -0.64 -4.79
N ARG A 86 -0.57 -1.36 -5.90
CA ARG A 86 0.18 -2.62 -5.85
C ARG A 86 1.61 -2.38 -5.35
N THR A 87 2.22 -3.40 -4.75
CA THR A 87 3.56 -3.34 -4.13
C THR A 87 4.64 -2.70 -5.01
N ALA A 88 4.68 -3.04 -6.31
CA ALA A 88 5.66 -2.46 -7.24
C ALA A 88 5.47 -0.95 -7.44
N THR A 89 4.21 -0.48 -7.51
CA THR A 89 3.89 0.94 -7.61
C THR A 89 4.19 1.65 -6.30
N THR A 90 3.80 1.07 -5.16
CA THR A 90 4.12 1.62 -3.83
C THR A 90 5.63 1.76 -3.64
N ARG A 91 6.44 0.82 -4.13
CA ARG A 91 7.91 0.92 -4.11
C ARG A 91 8.44 2.12 -4.87
N LEU A 92 7.90 2.40 -6.05
CA LEU A 92 8.26 3.60 -6.80
C LEU A 92 7.85 4.87 -6.04
N LEU A 93 6.68 4.88 -5.38
CA LEU A 93 6.26 6.05 -4.61
C LEU A 93 7.11 6.30 -3.36
N ALA A 94 7.62 5.24 -2.73
CA ALA A 94 8.44 5.31 -1.52
C ALA A 94 9.93 5.58 -1.79
N ASP A 95 10.45 5.18 -2.96
CA ASP A 95 11.86 5.31 -3.32
C ASP A 95 12.03 6.31 -4.48
N ARG A 96 12.45 7.54 -4.14
CA ARG A 96 12.66 8.61 -5.12
C ARG A 96 13.71 8.26 -6.16
N LEU A 97 14.79 7.56 -5.79
CA LEU A 97 15.84 7.19 -6.74
C LEU A 97 15.31 6.18 -7.75
N ALA A 98 14.60 5.15 -7.27
CA ALA A 98 13.93 4.19 -8.15
C ALA A 98 12.89 4.85 -9.04
N PHE A 99 12.09 5.79 -8.51
CA PHE A 99 11.10 6.54 -9.26
C PHE A 99 11.73 7.36 -10.40
N LEU A 100 12.73 8.18 -10.09
CA LEU A 100 13.40 9.02 -11.09
C LEU A 100 14.06 8.16 -12.17
N ARG A 101 14.70 7.05 -11.78
CA ARG A 101 15.26 6.09 -12.74
C ARG A 101 14.18 5.48 -13.63
N HIS A 102 13.00 5.21 -13.10
CA HIS A 102 11.86 4.68 -13.84
C HIS A 102 11.28 5.71 -14.82
N LEU A 103 11.17 6.99 -14.43
CA LEU A 103 10.76 8.07 -15.31
C LEU A 103 11.72 8.26 -16.49
N LEU A 104 13.03 8.25 -16.23
CA LEU A 104 14.05 8.32 -17.28
C LEU A 104 13.95 7.15 -18.28
N ALA A 105 13.74 5.93 -17.78
CA ALA A 105 13.55 4.76 -18.64
C ALA A 105 12.28 4.87 -19.51
N GLY A 106 11.24 5.52 -18.98
CA GLY A 106 10.02 5.85 -19.70
C GLY A 106 10.10 7.10 -20.58
N GLN A 107 11.28 7.70 -20.73
CA GLN A 107 11.50 8.94 -21.50
C GLN A 107 10.67 10.13 -21.00
N ILE A 108 10.33 10.14 -19.71
CA ILE A 108 9.64 11.25 -19.07
C ILE A 108 10.69 12.26 -18.60
N LEU A 109 10.50 13.53 -18.97
CA LEU A 109 11.40 14.61 -18.59
C LEU A 109 11.35 14.82 -17.07
N ILE A 110 12.54 14.90 -16.46
CA ILE A 110 12.73 15.22 -15.04
C ILE A 110 13.73 16.37 -14.90
N PRO A 111 13.73 17.11 -13.78
CA PRO A 111 14.79 18.07 -13.49
C PRO A 111 16.18 17.43 -13.51
N PRO A 112 17.24 18.15 -13.92
CA PRO A 112 18.61 17.67 -13.78
C PRO A 112 18.88 17.22 -12.35
N THR A 113 19.23 15.94 -12.18
CA THR A 113 19.36 15.31 -10.86
C THR A 113 20.66 14.52 -10.81
N VAL A 114 21.41 14.67 -9.71
CA VAL A 114 22.65 13.93 -9.43
C VAL A 114 22.47 13.16 -8.13
N ALA A 115 22.85 11.88 -8.12
CA ALA A 115 22.92 11.08 -6.90
C ALA A 115 24.38 11.05 -6.41
N SER A 116 24.65 11.65 -5.25
CA SER A 116 25.97 11.63 -4.60
C SER A 116 25.97 10.69 -3.40
N PHE A 117 27.01 9.88 -3.29
CA PHE A 117 27.29 9.00 -2.14
C PHE A 117 28.62 9.37 -1.45
N GLY A 118 29.18 10.53 -1.79
CA GLY A 118 30.47 11.04 -1.29
C GLY A 118 30.30 12.17 -0.27
N PRO A 119 31.35 12.96 0.03
CA PRO A 119 31.31 14.04 1.04
C PRO A 119 30.20 15.08 0.85
N GLU A 120 29.73 15.25 -0.38
CA GLU A 120 28.60 16.11 -0.76
C GLU A 120 27.22 15.56 -0.28
N SER A 121 27.17 14.35 0.31
CA SER A 121 25.94 13.66 0.72
C SER A 121 25.53 13.85 2.19
N THR A 122 26.28 14.65 2.95
CA THR A 122 26.00 14.99 4.36
C THR A 122 25.41 16.38 4.51
#